data_AF-A0A9K3CW32-F1
#
_entry.id   AF-A0A9K3CW32-F1
#
_cell.length_a   1.000
_cell.length_b   1.000
_cell.length_c   1.000
_cell.angle_alpha   90.00
_cell.angle_beta   90.00
_cell.angle_gamma   90.00
#
_symmetry.space_group_name_H-M   'P 1'
#
loop_
_entity.id
_entity.type
_entity.pdbx_description
1 polymer ?
#
loop_
_entity_poly.entity_id
_entity_poly.type
_entity_poly.pdbx_seq_one_letter_code
_entity_poly.pdbx_strand_id
1 'polypeptide(L)'
;QVSVSLSGHAGMASLGGISSDVYIFHGLSHAMAQWQPTSDTQAMIDAAGVATQAGRIYVFGGISTGYTNRLMAYDIDPCAEYVTCKGCAKKQTPSGDCAFCSHSGLCMLTDGTDPIDGTCPDLFRLTTDDCPNCSDNVGCATCSADPECGWCGQDGKCVEQQNGEPLYEDVFCQFFEWEGCAMCSAHGFDADACVADGLCGWCEASMSCMEGTADWTECEAGWQFSEYINCGDYTDCGACQAAGGTDEAGVCGWCSLGGQSACMPTDGTDPLNAVCPGTFLTDQCVDCHSLTSCGECTTQGEGVCGFCKSSNQCEFGDSLESYDSVCQDWRPESDVCVTKNDICAEQDDIVGCTNLDECGWCGSDKSGNLCFYGKKAGPLDPSAPFDTCATWTFVYLHADVTPLEIVGIVSFLLLMVVCVINCFWLGQRYFAQNRTKFMSIPEEDE
;
A
#
# COMPACT_ATOMS: atom_id res chain seq x y z
N GLN A 1 30.91 -0.37 -25.38
CA GLN A 1 30.66 0.93 -26.06
C GLN A 1 29.68 1.69 -25.20
N VAL A 2 29.97 2.94 -24.83
CA VAL A 2 29.00 3.77 -24.09
C VAL A 2 28.14 4.48 -25.12
N SER A 3 26.87 4.08 -25.22
CA SER A 3 25.88 4.75 -26.04
C SER A 3 25.05 5.67 -25.13
N VAL A 4 25.13 6.97 -25.36
CA VAL A 4 24.30 7.95 -24.65
C VAL A 4 23.10 8.24 -25.52
N SER A 5 21.90 7.93 -25.02
CA SER A 5 20.64 8.28 -25.69
C SER A 5 19.98 9.42 -24.93
N LEU A 6 19.64 10.50 -25.64
CA LEU A 6 18.80 11.59 -25.15
C LEU A 6 17.42 11.39 -25.79
N SER A 7 16.44 10.90 -25.04
CA SER A 7 15.09 10.65 -25.56
C SER A 7 14.16 11.84 -25.27
N GLY A 8 13.84 12.63 -26.30
CA GLY A 8 12.74 13.60 -26.27
C GLY A 8 11.55 13.06 -27.06
N HIS A 9 10.45 12.70 -26.39
CA HIS A 9 9.19 12.35 -27.06
C HIS A 9 8.38 13.61 -27.35
N ALA A 10 8.38 14.07 -28.60
CA ALA A 10 7.53 15.17 -29.05
C ALA A 10 6.14 14.66 -29.44
N GLY A 11 5.24 14.55 -28.45
CA GLY A 11 3.80 14.37 -28.68
C GLY A 11 3.09 15.73 -28.76
N MET A 12 2.49 16.06 -29.91
CA MET A 12 1.68 17.26 -30.05
C MET A 12 0.40 17.16 -29.20
N ALA A 13 0.22 18.18 -28.36
CA ALA A 13 -0.94 18.54 -27.54
C ALA A 13 -1.12 17.77 -26.20
N SER A 14 -1.18 18.57 -25.12
CA SER A 14 -1.66 18.28 -23.76
C SER A 14 -0.65 17.74 -22.71
N LEU A 15 -0.13 18.68 -21.89
CA LEU A 15 0.23 18.57 -20.45
C LEU A 15 0.78 17.22 -19.94
N GLY A 16 1.87 16.72 -20.51
CA GLY A 16 2.69 15.66 -19.92
C GLY A 16 4.14 16.15 -19.79
N GLY A 17 4.70 16.11 -18.57
CA GLY A 17 6.10 16.46 -18.32
C GLY A 17 7.03 15.51 -19.09
N ILE A 18 7.96 16.08 -19.85
CA ILE A 18 9.01 15.33 -20.53
C ILE A 18 10.09 15.04 -19.47
N SER A 19 10.39 13.77 -19.21
CA SER A 19 11.54 13.41 -18.36
C SER A 19 12.82 13.53 -19.16
N SER A 20 13.84 14.17 -18.60
CA SER A 20 15.16 14.38 -19.20
C SER A 20 16.22 13.65 -18.38
N ASP A 21 16.06 12.35 -18.25
CA ASP A 21 17.02 11.48 -17.60
C ASP A 21 18.13 11.13 -18.59
N VAL A 22 19.38 11.30 -18.16
CA VAL A 22 20.51 10.71 -18.87
C VAL A 22 20.60 9.26 -18.43
N TYR A 23 20.41 8.36 -19.38
CA TYR A 23 20.63 6.94 -19.15
C TYR A 23 21.95 6.52 -19.78
N ILE A 24 22.80 5.87 -18.98
CA ILE A 24 24.03 5.26 -19.48
C ILE A 24 23.70 3.83 -19.88
N PHE A 25 23.88 3.51 -21.16
CA PHE A 25 23.75 2.13 -21.65
C PHE A 25 25.07 1.39 -21.48
N HIS A 26 25.11 0.45 -20.54
CA HIS A 26 26.22 -0.48 -20.39
C HIS A 26 26.06 -1.62 -21.41
N GLY A 27 26.58 -1.40 -22.63
CA GLY A 27 26.47 -2.36 -23.72
C GLY A 27 27.44 -3.52 -23.62
N LEU A 28 27.28 -4.39 -22.62
CA LEU A 28 28.15 -5.54 -22.42
C LEU A 28 27.62 -6.86 -23.05
N SER A 29 26.31 -7.06 -23.33
CA SER A 29 25.81 -8.05 -24.33
C SER A 29 24.27 -7.98 -24.57
N HIS A 30 23.74 -8.79 -25.50
CA HIS A 30 22.38 -8.73 -26.08
C HIS A 30 21.21 -9.13 -25.15
N ALA A 31 21.46 -9.64 -23.94
CA ALA A 31 20.40 -10.26 -23.11
C ALA A 31 19.87 -9.35 -22.00
N MET A 32 20.65 -8.41 -21.44
CA MET A 32 20.14 -7.44 -20.48
C MET A 32 20.80 -6.08 -20.65
N ALA A 33 20.01 -5.14 -21.16
CA ALA A 33 20.35 -3.73 -21.20
C ALA A 33 19.78 -3.06 -19.96
N GLN A 34 20.61 -2.79 -18.95
CA GLN A 34 20.18 -1.99 -17.82
C GLN A 34 20.48 -0.51 -18.07
N TRP A 35 19.43 0.30 -18.07
CA TRP A 35 19.53 1.75 -18.11
C TRP A 35 19.55 2.26 -16.67
N GLN A 36 20.66 2.84 -16.23
CA GLN A 36 20.72 3.48 -14.92
C GLN A 36 20.47 4.99 -15.07
N PRO A 37 19.49 5.57 -14.36
CA PRO A 37 19.29 7.01 -14.32
C PRO A 37 20.43 7.65 -13.53
N THR A 38 21.07 8.68 -14.10
CA THR A 38 22.03 9.49 -13.34
C THR A 38 21.27 10.46 -12.43
N SER A 39 21.62 10.52 -11.15
CA SER A 39 20.83 11.18 -10.09
C SER A 39 20.71 12.71 -10.16
N ASP A 40 21.24 13.39 -11.18
CA ASP A 40 21.34 14.85 -11.13
C ASP A 40 21.31 15.59 -12.48
N THR A 41 20.29 15.32 -13.32
CA THR A 41 19.98 16.17 -14.48
C THR A 41 18.88 17.18 -14.14
N GLN A 42 19.18 18.11 -13.24
CA GLN A 42 18.25 19.15 -12.80
C GLN A 42 17.91 20.20 -13.88
N ALA A 43 18.34 20.02 -15.13
CA ALA A 43 17.96 20.86 -16.25
C ALA A 43 17.67 19.98 -17.48
N MET A 44 16.46 20.13 -18.04
CA MET A 44 16.10 19.59 -19.35
C MET A 44 17.05 20.18 -20.39
N ILE A 45 17.91 19.40 -21.04
CA ILE A 45 18.77 19.93 -22.11
C ILE A 45 18.51 19.15 -23.40
N ASP A 46 17.69 19.73 -24.26
CA ASP A 46 17.54 19.25 -25.63
C ASP A 46 18.72 19.72 -26.50
N ALA A 47 19.11 18.94 -27.50
CA ALA A 47 20.17 19.30 -28.45
C ALA A 47 21.55 19.63 -27.83
N ALA A 48 21.92 18.98 -26.72
CA ALA A 48 23.27 19.08 -26.16
C ALA A 48 24.30 18.36 -27.04
N GLY A 49 25.52 18.91 -27.10
CA GLY A 49 26.70 18.17 -27.55
C GLY A 49 27.20 17.28 -26.42
N VAL A 50 27.60 16.05 -26.75
CA VAL A 50 28.19 15.09 -25.81
C VAL A 50 29.57 14.69 -26.31
N ALA A 51 30.58 14.74 -25.44
CA ALA A 51 31.93 14.27 -25.72
C ALA A 51 32.46 13.47 -24.54
N THR A 52 33.35 12.50 -24.79
CA THR A 52 34.02 11.74 -23.73
C THR A 52 35.52 12.04 -23.75
N GLN A 53 36.10 12.28 -22.57
CA GLN A 53 37.54 12.48 -22.44
C GLN A 53 38.03 12.03 -21.06
N ALA A 54 39.04 11.15 -21.04
CA ALA A 54 39.70 10.69 -19.82
C ALA A 54 38.74 10.14 -18.75
N GLY A 55 37.79 9.29 -19.14
CA GLY A 55 36.83 8.70 -18.19
C GLY A 55 35.74 9.68 -17.72
N ARG A 56 35.55 10.81 -18.40
CA ARG A 56 34.45 11.75 -18.14
C ARG A 56 33.57 11.93 -19.36
N ILE A 57 32.26 12.04 -19.12
CA ILE A 57 31.27 12.47 -20.11
C ILE A 57 31.04 13.96 -19.92
N TYR A 58 31.36 14.74 -20.95
CA TYR A 58 31.11 16.18 -21.00
C TYR A 58 29.85 16.43 -21.82
N VAL A 59 28.88 17.10 -21.20
CA VAL A 59 27.64 17.57 -21.86
C VAL A 59 27.73 19.09 -21.96
N PHE A 60 27.68 19.63 -23.18
CA PHE A 60 27.83 21.06 -23.43
C PHE A 60 26.78 21.59 -24.40
N GLY A 61 26.34 22.82 -24.17
CA GLY A 61 25.32 23.45 -25.01
C GLY A 61 23.92 22.91 -24.76
N GLY A 62 23.02 23.15 -25.72
CA GLY A 62 21.63 22.69 -25.71
C GLY A 62 20.61 23.76 -25.35
N ILE A 63 19.34 23.36 -25.34
CA ILE A 63 18.16 24.21 -25.17
C ILE A 63 17.33 23.65 -24.02
N SER A 64 17.18 24.43 -22.96
CA SER A 64 16.23 24.15 -21.88
C SER A 64 15.02 25.07 -22.03
N THR A 65 15.00 26.17 -21.29
CA THR A 65 14.13 27.34 -21.50
C THR A 65 14.79 28.40 -22.40
N GLY A 66 15.99 28.11 -22.91
CA GLY A 66 16.82 28.96 -23.77
C GLY A 66 18.17 28.28 -24.07
N TYR A 67 19.00 28.90 -24.91
CA TYR A 67 20.35 28.40 -25.17
C TYR A 67 21.18 28.42 -23.89
N THR A 68 21.67 27.26 -23.46
CA THR A 68 22.60 27.16 -22.33
C THR A 68 24.03 27.06 -22.83
N ASN A 69 24.94 27.77 -22.17
CA ASN A 69 26.39 27.65 -22.35
C ASN A 69 27.05 26.87 -21.20
N ARG A 70 26.26 26.13 -20.42
CA ARG A 70 26.77 25.31 -19.32
C ARG A 70 27.49 24.09 -19.88
N LEU A 71 28.62 23.78 -19.26
CA LEU A 71 29.37 22.54 -19.43
C LEU A 71 29.13 21.71 -18.16
N MET A 72 28.55 20.53 -18.32
CA MET A 72 28.43 19.54 -17.25
C MET A 72 29.44 18.43 -17.52
N ALA A 73 30.02 17.88 -16.47
CA ALA A 73 30.93 16.75 -16.54
C ALA A 73 30.43 15.67 -15.59
N TYR A 74 30.32 14.46 -16.11
CA TYR A 74 29.99 13.26 -15.34
C TYR A 74 31.26 12.40 -15.32
N ASP A 75 31.78 12.14 -14.13
CA ASP A 75 32.81 11.13 -13.95
C ASP A 75 32.19 9.75 -14.24
N ILE A 76 32.79 9.00 -15.17
CA ILE A 76 32.44 7.60 -15.40
C ILE A 76 33.08 6.85 -14.25
N ASP A 77 32.25 6.20 -13.43
CA ASP A 77 32.72 5.32 -12.38
C ASP A 77 33.60 4.21 -13.02
N PRO A 78 34.93 4.19 -12.75
CA PRO A 78 35.82 3.18 -13.30
C PRO A 78 35.55 1.79 -12.70
N CYS A 79 34.81 1.69 -11.60
CA CYS A 79 34.41 0.45 -10.94
C CYS A 79 33.18 -0.19 -11.61
N ALA A 80 32.33 0.60 -12.28
CA ALA A 80 31.11 0.12 -12.92
C ALA A 80 31.34 -0.87 -14.09
N GLU A 81 32.58 -1.06 -14.56
CA GLU A 81 32.91 -2.08 -15.56
C GLU A 81 33.02 -3.50 -14.95
N TYR A 82 33.09 -3.62 -13.62
CA TYR A 82 33.20 -4.89 -12.91
C TYR A 82 31.86 -5.29 -12.31
N VAL A 83 31.32 -6.39 -12.81
CA VAL A 83 30.02 -6.93 -12.36
C VAL A 83 30.17 -8.08 -11.36
N THR A 84 31.40 -8.56 -11.13
CA THR A 84 31.66 -9.67 -10.19
C THR A 84 32.45 -9.17 -8.97
N CYS A 85 32.20 -9.77 -7.81
CA CYS A 85 32.93 -9.42 -6.58
C CYS A 85 34.45 -9.55 -6.77
N LYS A 86 34.90 -10.68 -7.33
CA LYS A 86 36.32 -10.92 -7.61
C LYS A 86 36.89 -9.95 -8.65
N GLY A 87 36.11 -9.57 -9.66
CA GLY A 87 36.51 -8.57 -10.65
C GLY A 87 36.71 -7.20 -10.00
N CYS A 88 35.77 -6.82 -9.14
CA CYS A 88 35.80 -5.58 -8.37
C CYS A 88 37.00 -5.53 -7.41
N ALA A 89 37.18 -6.58 -6.60
CA ALA A 89 38.25 -6.67 -5.62
C ALA A 89 39.65 -6.75 -6.24
N LYS A 90 39.81 -7.33 -7.45
CA LYS A 90 41.09 -7.32 -8.19
C LYS A 90 41.54 -5.93 -8.61
N LYS A 91 40.63 -4.96 -8.64
CA LYS A 91 40.89 -3.58 -9.06
C LYS A 91 41.08 -2.61 -7.91
N GLN A 92 41.13 -3.15 -6.70
CA GLN A 92 41.61 -2.42 -5.55
C GLN A 92 43.06 -2.01 -5.78
N THR A 93 43.23 -0.77 -6.19
CA THR A 93 44.52 -0.09 -6.18
C THR A 93 44.88 0.18 -4.72
N PRO A 94 46.18 0.38 -4.39
CA PRO A 94 46.59 0.85 -3.08
C PRO A 94 46.00 2.21 -2.69
N SER A 95 45.38 2.93 -3.64
CA SER A 95 44.63 4.17 -3.41
C SER A 95 43.15 3.95 -3.07
N GLY A 96 42.64 2.71 -3.11
CA GLY A 96 41.34 2.34 -2.54
C GLY A 96 40.14 2.62 -3.44
N ASP A 97 40.20 2.35 -4.74
CA ASP A 97 39.19 2.93 -5.65
C ASP A 97 37.89 2.13 -5.77
N CYS A 98 37.82 0.80 -5.55
CA CYS A 98 36.58 0.03 -5.80
C CYS A 98 36.25 -0.97 -4.67
N ALA A 99 34.96 -1.10 -4.34
CA ALA A 99 34.42 -2.10 -3.42
C ALA A 99 33.13 -2.72 -3.98
N PHE A 100 32.93 -4.03 -3.75
CA PHE A 100 31.72 -4.71 -4.17
C PHE A 100 30.66 -4.62 -3.08
N CYS A 101 29.46 -4.16 -3.45
CA CYS A 101 28.29 -4.17 -2.61
C CYS A 101 27.47 -5.44 -2.90
N SER A 102 27.45 -6.42 -2.00
CA SER A 102 26.78 -7.68 -2.29
C SER A 102 25.25 -7.56 -2.39
N HIS A 103 24.65 -6.57 -1.74
CA HIS A 103 23.21 -6.35 -1.82
C HIS A 103 22.74 -5.81 -3.17
N SER A 104 23.50 -4.89 -3.78
CA SER A 104 23.18 -4.37 -5.12
C SER A 104 23.82 -5.18 -6.25
N GLY A 105 24.83 -6.00 -5.91
CA GLY A 105 25.69 -6.68 -6.87
C GLY A 105 26.52 -5.72 -7.73
N LEU A 106 26.70 -4.47 -7.29
CA LEU A 106 27.44 -3.45 -8.04
C LEU A 106 28.81 -3.20 -7.42
N CYS A 107 29.80 -3.00 -8.28
CA CYS A 107 31.11 -2.50 -7.89
C CYS A 107 31.07 -0.97 -7.87
N MET A 108 31.35 -0.37 -6.71
CA MET A 108 31.22 1.07 -6.48
C MET A 108 32.54 1.69 -6.06
N LEU A 109 32.71 2.98 -6.34
CA LEU A 109 33.81 3.77 -5.79
C LEU A 109 33.73 3.86 -4.26
N THR A 110 34.88 3.66 -3.60
CA THR A 110 35.05 3.85 -2.15
C THR A 110 36.19 4.82 -1.87
N ASP A 111 36.19 5.43 -0.68
CA ASP A 111 37.33 6.22 -0.17
C ASP A 111 38.36 5.37 0.61
N GLY A 112 38.23 4.05 0.54
CA GLY A 112 39.04 3.08 1.25
C GLY A 112 38.46 2.65 2.61
N THR A 113 37.43 3.33 3.10
CA THR A 113 36.70 2.95 4.33
C THR A 113 35.20 2.83 4.13
N ASP A 114 34.61 3.67 3.28
CA ASP A 114 33.17 3.73 3.04
C ASP A 114 32.87 4.02 1.54
N PRO A 115 31.68 3.68 1.03
CA PRO A 115 31.24 4.09 -0.31
C PRO A 115 31.06 5.60 -0.32
N ILE A 116 31.47 6.25 -1.40
CA ILE A 116 31.37 7.71 -1.52
C ILE A 116 29.89 8.19 -1.45
N ASP A 117 28.92 7.31 -1.76
CA ASP A 117 27.49 7.62 -1.83
C ASP A 117 26.63 6.96 -0.72
N GLY A 118 27.26 6.39 0.33
CA GLY A 118 26.60 6.00 1.59
C GLY A 118 25.54 4.88 1.54
N THR A 119 25.28 4.25 0.40
CA THR A 119 24.10 3.40 0.17
C THR A 119 24.30 1.89 0.38
N CYS A 120 25.44 1.42 0.91
CA CYS A 120 25.66 -0.02 1.14
C CYS A 120 26.36 -0.38 2.47
N PRO A 121 25.88 0.08 3.63
CA PRO A 121 26.65 0.08 4.88
C PRO A 121 27.07 -1.29 5.48
N ASP A 122 26.43 -2.42 5.14
CA ASP A 122 26.58 -3.65 5.94
C ASP A 122 27.30 -4.84 5.26
N LEU A 123 27.64 -4.78 3.96
CA LEU A 123 28.22 -5.93 3.25
C LEU A 123 29.25 -5.52 2.18
N PHE A 124 30.30 -4.81 2.58
CA PHE A 124 31.43 -4.53 1.68
C PHE A 124 32.40 -5.68 1.62
N ARG A 125 32.68 -6.14 0.40
CA ARG A 125 33.81 -7.01 0.12
C ARG A 125 34.94 -6.14 -0.41
N LEU A 126 35.91 -5.86 0.46
CA LEU A 126 37.08 -5.05 0.11
C LEU A 126 38.15 -5.92 -0.53
N THR A 127 38.35 -7.14 -0.04
CA THR A 127 39.39 -8.02 -0.57
C THR A 127 38.79 -9.17 -1.38
N THR A 128 39.62 -9.78 -2.22
CA THR A 128 39.23 -11.00 -2.94
C THR A 128 38.91 -12.15 -2.00
N ASP A 129 39.45 -12.14 -0.78
CA ASP A 129 39.22 -13.17 0.23
C ASP A 129 37.85 -13.01 0.92
N ASP A 130 37.27 -11.81 0.84
CA ASP A 130 35.93 -11.54 1.38
C ASP A 130 34.82 -11.89 0.39
N CYS A 131 35.15 -12.07 -0.90
CA CYS A 131 34.18 -12.53 -1.90
C CYS A 131 33.77 -13.98 -1.63
N PRO A 132 32.47 -14.32 -1.73
CA PRO A 132 32.01 -15.69 -1.61
C PRO A 132 32.79 -16.58 -2.56
N ASN A 133 33.33 -17.67 -2.03
CA ASN A 133 33.92 -18.69 -2.86
C ASN A 133 32.92 -19.83 -3.02
N CYS A 134 31.95 -19.63 -3.92
CA CYS A 134 30.92 -20.63 -4.20
C CYS A 134 31.53 -22.00 -4.55
N SER A 135 32.72 -22.03 -5.14
CA SER A 135 33.43 -23.28 -5.45
C SER A 135 33.79 -24.15 -4.24
N ASP A 136 33.80 -23.60 -3.02
CA ASP A 136 34.05 -24.36 -1.78
C ASP A 136 32.80 -25.08 -1.26
N ASN A 137 31.60 -24.68 -1.73
CA ASN A 137 30.33 -25.32 -1.38
C ASN A 137 30.15 -26.59 -2.21
N VAL A 138 30.38 -27.75 -1.57
CA VAL A 138 30.23 -29.06 -2.21
C VAL A 138 28.80 -29.56 -1.99
N GLY A 139 27.99 -29.46 -3.04
CA GLY A 139 26.62 -29.93 -3.07
C GLY A 139 25.63 -28.78 -2.99
N CYS A 140 24.45 -29.02 -3.58
CA CYS A 140 23.44 -27.98 -3.75
C CYS A 140 23.01 -27.37 -2.41
N ALA A 141 22.70 -28.17 -1.39
CA ALA A 141 22.17 -27.65 -0.12
C ALA A 141 23.13 -26.68 0.58
N THR A 142 24.45 -26.91 0.48
CA THR A 142 25.45 -25.96 0.99
C THR A 142 25.65 -24.77 0.06
N CYS A 143 25.37 -24.93 -1.23
CA CYS A 143 25.47 -23.87 -2.22
C CYS A 143 24.33 -22.85 -2.09
N SER A 144 23.08 -23.32 -2.05
CA SER A 144 21.89 -22.47 -1.91
C SER A 144 21.71 -21.88 -0.51
N ALA A 145 22.44 -22.39 0.49
CA ALA A 145 22.49 -21.78 1.81
C ALA A 145 23.27 -20.44 1.81
N ASP A 146 24.12 -20.19 0.81
CA ASP A 146 24.80 -18.92 0.63
C ASP A 146 24.01 -18.06 -0.38
N PRO A 147 23.45 -16.90 0.03
CA PRO A 147 22.63 -16.07 -0.84
C PRO A 147 23.41 -15.50 -2.04
N GLU A 148 24.74 -15.47 -1.99
CA GLU A 148 25.60 -15.00 -3.09
C GLU A 148 25.98 -16.13 -4.07
N CYS A 149 25.50 -17.36 -3.83
CA CYS A 149 25.77 -18.54 -4.65
C CYS A 149 24.47 -19.19 -5.16
N GLY A 150 24.57 -19.92 -6.28
CA GLY A 150 23.49 -20.79 -6.76
C GLY A 150 24.04 -22.06 -7.37
N TRP A 151 23.24 -23.12 -7.34
CA TRP A 151 23.68 -24.44 -7.77
C TRP A 151 23.48 -24.62 -9.26
N CYS A 152 24.52 -25.11 -9.92
CA CYS A 152 24.42 -25.52 -11.30
C CYS A 152 24.24 -27.04 -11.41
N GLY A 153 22.99 -27.48 -11.55
CA GLY A 153 22.61 -28.90 -11.61
C GLY A 153 23.29 -29.66 -12.75
N GLN A 154 23.46 -29.00 -13.91
CA GLN A 154 24.11 -29.61 -15.09
C GLN A 154 25.57 -29.98 -14.83
N ASP A 155 26.30 -29.06 -14.22
CA ASP A 155 27.75 -29.16 -14.03
C ASP A 155 28.12 -29.75 -12.66
N GLY A 156 27.14 -29.92 -11.78
CA GLY A 156 27.34 -30.41 -10.41
C GLY A 156 28.28 -29.51 -9.60
N LYS A 157 28.25 -28.19 -9.84
CA LYS A 157 29.09 -27.20 -9.17
C LYS A 157 28.24 -26.04 -8.65
N CYS A 158 28.72 -25.43 -7.58
CA CYS A 158 28.17 -24.19 -7.07
C CYS A 158 28.82 -23.00 -7.78
N VAL A 159 28.01 -22.10 -8.32
CA VAL A 159 28.45 -20.93 -9.09
C VAL A 159 28.02 -19.65 -8.39
N GLU A 160 28.76 -18.56 -8.63
CA GLU A 160 28.39 -17.25 -8.10
C GLU A 160 27.14 -16.72 -8.82
N GLN A 161 26.26 -16.04 -8.08
CA GLN A 161 25.02 -15.50 -8.62
C GLN A 161 24.84 -14.01 -8.34
N GLN A 162 23.95 -13.39 -9.10
CA GLN A 162 23.51 -12.02 -8.90
C GLN A 162 22.00 -11.94 -9.16
N ASN A 163 21.23 -11.49 -8.16
CA ASN A 163 19.78 -11.30 -8.26
C ASN A 163 19.01 -12.55 -8.72
N GLY A 164 19.41 -13.73 -8.24
CA GLY A 164 18.76 -15.00 -8.61
C GLY A 164 19.19 -15.58 -9.96
N GLU A 165 20.22 -15.02 -10.61
CA GLU A 165 20.76 -15.53 -11.88
C GLU A 165 22.27 -15.82 -11.79
N PRO A 166 22.79 -16.83 -12.53
CA PRO A 166 24.21 -17.12 -12.54
C PRO A 166 25.00 -15.97 -13.17
N LEU A 167 26.17 -15.65 -12.59
CA LEU A 167 27.05 -14.63 -13.17
C LEU A 167 27.50 -15.01 -14.58
N TYR A 168 27.80 -13.99 -15.40
CA TYR A 168 28.02 -14.10 -16.85
C TYR A 168 28.98 -15.24 -17.28
N GLU A 169 30.01 -15.52 -16.49
CA GLU A 169 31.01 -16.56 -16.79
C GLU A 169 30.43 -17.99 -16.70
N ASP A 170 29.28 -18.15 -16.04
CA ASP A 170 28.57 -19.41 -15.79
C ASP A 170 27.17 -19.47 -16.45
N VAL A 171 26.86 -18.57 -17.40
CA VAL A 171 25.57 -18.50 -18.14
C VAL A 171 25.20 -19.80 -18.88
N PHE A 172 26.13 -20.73 -19.04
CA PHE A 172 25.84 -22.04 -19.62
C PHE A 172 25.15 -23.01 -18.64
N CYS A 173 24.87 -22.57 -17.42
CA CYS A 173 24.10 -23.36 -16.49
C CYS A 173 22.61 -23.38 -16.86
N GLN A 174 22.17 -24.41 -17.59
CA GLN A 174 20.77 -24.54 -18.01
C GLN A 174 19.83 -24.96 -16.87
N PHE A 175 20.38 -25.46 -15.77
CA PHE A 175 19.65 -25.90 -14.58
C PHE A 175 20.21 -25.17 -13.35
N PHE A 176 19.98 -23.86 -13.31
CA PHE A 176 20.41 -23.01 -12.22
C PHE A 176 19.30 -22.92 -11.15
N GLU A 177 19.63 -23.32 -9.92
CA GLU A 177 18.72 -23.31 -8.78
C GLU A 177 19.29 -22.43 -7.68
N TRP A 178 18.48 -21.46 -7.20
CA TRP A 178 18.90 -20.48 -6.19
C TRP A 178 18.12 -20.58 -4.88
N GLU A 179 16.83 -20.90 -4.94
CA GLU A 179 15.92 -20.81 -3.78
C GLU A 179 15.64 -22.15 -3.09
N GLY A 180 16.13 -23.24 -3.66
CA GLY A 180 15.87 -24.57 -3.16
C GLY A 180 16.53 -25.56 -4.06
N CYS A 181 17.20 -26.52 -3.45
CA CYS A 181 17.75 -27.65 -4.16
C CYS A 181 16.66 -28.68 -4.33
N ALA A 182 15.87 -28.57 -5.39
CA ALA A 182 14.97 -29.64 -5.81
C ALA A 182 15.83 -30.70 -6.50
N MET A 183 16.86 -31.21 -5.81
CA MET A 183 17.72 -32.24 -6.38
C MET A 183 17.01 -33.58 -6.30
N CYS A 184 16.08 -33.77 -7.24
CA CYS A 184 15.50 -35.05 -7.54
C CYS A 184 16.61 -36.07 -7.82
N SER A 185 17.68 -35.64 -8.49
CA SER A 185 18.88 -36.44 -8.71
C SER A 185 19.60 -36.92 -7.43
N ALA A 186 19.41 -36.28 -6.26
CA ALA A 186 19.97 -36.72 -4.98
C ALA A 186 19.31 -38.01 -4.47
N HIS A 187 18.07 -38.27 -4.85
CA HIS A 187 17.38 -39.54 -4.61
C HIS A 187 17.96 -40.68 -5.46
N GLY A 188 18.81 -40.36 -6.43
CA GLY A 188 19.56 -41.31 -7.24
C GLY A 188 18.65 -42.25 -8.02
N PHE A 189 18.77 -43.56 -7.75
CA PHE A 189 17.95 -44.61 -8.36
C PHE A 189 16.84 -45.12 -7.42
N ASP A 190 16.58 -44.41 -6.32
CA ASP A 190 15.55 -44.77 -5.35
C ASP A 190 14.22 -44.10 -5.75
N ALA A 191 13.36 -44.87 -6.43
CA ALA A 191 12.06 -44.41 -6.86
C ALA A 191 11.21 -43.95 -5.68
N ASP A 192 11.17 -44.68 -4.57
CA ASP A 192 10.32 -44.35 -3.42
C ASP A 192 10.77 -43.04 -2.75
N ALA A 193 12.08 -42.83 -2.62
CA ALA A 193 12.62 -41.56 -2.12
C ALA A 193 12.34 -40.39 -3.06
N CYS A 194 12.44 -40.64 -4.37
CA CYS A 194 12.12 -39.67 -5.41
C CYS A 194 10.66 -39.22 -5.36
N VAL A 195 9.73 -40.17 -5.31
CA VAL A 195 8.29 -39.86 -5.36
C VAL A 195 7.81 -39.30 -4.02
N ALA A 196 8.51 -39.55 -2.91
CA ALA A 196 8.19 -38.97 -1.61
C ALA A 196 8.55 -37.47 -1.50
N ASP A 197 9.38 -36.96 -2.41
CA ASP A 197 9.73 -35.55 -2.50
C ASP A 197 8.73 -34.85 -3.45
N GLY A 198 7.91 -33.96 -2.90
CA GLY A 198 6.82 -33.31 -3.63
C GLY A 198 7.26 -32.42 -4.80
N LEU A 199 8.56 -32.15 -4.93
CA LEU A 199 9.14 -31.41 -6.05
C LEU A 199 9.69 -32.33 -7.15
N CYS A 200 9.61 -33.66 -6.96
CA CYS A 200 10.28 -34.65 -7.78
C CYS A 200 9.33 -35.72 -8.33
N GLY A 201 9.65 -36.20 -9.52
CA GLY A 201 9.01 -37.37 -10.12
C GLY A 201 10.02 -38.38 -10.64
N TRP A 202 9.62 -39.63 -10.60
CA TRP A 202 10.42 -40.76 -11.03
C TRP A 202 10.08 -41.15 -12.46
N CYS A 203 11.09 -41.19 -13.33
CA CYS A 203 10.94 -41.72 -14.69
C CYS A 203 11.42 -43.16 -14.77
N GLU A 204 10.50 -44.12 -14.93
CA GLU A 204 10.85 -45.53 -15.12
C GLU A 204 11.67 -45.76 -16.41
N ALA A 205 11.45 -44.99 -17.47
CA ALA A 205 12.12 -45.18 -18.75
C ALA A 205 13.64 -44.91 -18.68
N SER A 206 14.03 -43.85 -17.97
CA SER A 206 15.43 -43.49 -17.74
C SER A 206 16.00 -44.05 -16.43
N MET A 207 15.14 -44.60 -15.56
CA MET A 207 15.46 -44.98 -14.18
C MET A 207 16.10 -43.81 -13.42
N SER A 208 15.55 -42.61 -13.58
CA SER A 208 16.08 -41.41 -12.93
C SER A 208 14.99 -40.59 -12.28
N CYS A 209 15.33 -40.03 -11.12
CA CYS A 209 14.52 -39.02 -10.47
C CYS A 209 14.76 -37.65 -11.12
N MET A 210 13.70 -37.00 -11.56
CA MET A 210 13.70 -35.72 -12.26
C MET A 210 12.75 -34.74 -11.56
N GLU A 211 12.90 -33.45 -11.82
CA GLU A 211 11.98 -32.44 -11.29
C GLU A 211 10.55 -32.67 -11.77
N GLY A 212 9.57 -32.47 -10.89
CA GLY A 212 8.15 -32.68 -11.17
C GLY A 212 7.61 -31.89 -12.36
N THR A 213 8.26 -30.76 -12.68
CA THR A 213 7.92 -29.83 -13.75
C THR A 213 8.68 -30.08 -15.05
N ALA A 214 9.62 -31.03 -15.08
CA ALA A 214 10.43 -31.32 -16.26
C ALA A 214 9.57 -31.80 -17.44
N ASP A 215 10.00 -31.50 -18.66
CA ASP A 215 9.33 -31.94 -19.89
C ASP A 215 9.33 -33.49 -19.96
N TRP A 216 8.22 -34.08 -19.53
CA TRP A 216 8.00 -35.51 -19.29
C TRP A 216 7.72 -36.30 -20.58
N THR A 217 7.86 -35.67 -21.75
CA THR A 217 7.63 -36.30 -23.06
C THR A 217 8.51 -37.52 -23.31
N GLU A 218 9.70 -37.60 -22.69
CA GLU A 218 10.57 -38.79 -22.76
C GLU A 218 10.20 -39.89 -21.73
N CYS A 219 9.27 -39.59 -20.82
CA CYS A 219 8.89 -40.41 -19.67
C CYS A 219 7.40 -40.78 -19.61
N GLU A 220 6.64 -40.54 -20.69
CA GLU A 220 5.19 -40.81 -20.77
C GLU A 220 4.80 -42.25 -20.35
N ALA A 221 5.69 -43.22 -20.54
CA ALA A 221 5.52 -44.59 -20.05
C ALA A 221 6.27 -44.79 -18.73
N GLY A 222 5.56 -44.66 -17.61
CA GLY A 222 6.08 -44.96 -16.28
C GLY A 222 6.63 -43.77 -15.50
N TRP A 223 6.12 -42.56 -15.78
CA TRP A 223 6.29 -41.42 -14.88
C TRP A 223 5.47 -41.65 -13.60
N GLN A 224 6.15 -41.61 -12.45
CA GLN A 224 5.54 -41.65 -11.13
C GLN A 224 5.88 -40.35 -10.41
N PHE A 225 4.93 -39.44 -10.38
CA PHE A 225 4.97 -38.27 -9.52
C PHE A 225 4.04 -38.54 -8.35
N SER A 226 4.40 -38.12 -7.13
CA SER A 226 3.48 -38.22 -5.99
C SER A 226 2.23 -37.49 -6.41
N GLU A 227 1.12 -38.22 -6.56
CA GLU A 227 -0.13 -37.69 -7.09
C GLU A 227 -0.40 -36.32 -6.48
N TYR A 228 -0.67 -35.36 -7.37
CA TYR A 228 -1.29 -34.07 -7.10
C TYR A 228 -2.05 -34.15 -5.79
N ILE A 229 -1.71 -33.27 -4.83
CA ILE A 229 -2.47 -33.12 -3.59
C ILE A 229 -3.95 -33.09 -3.98
N ASN A 230 -4.69 -34.16 -3.63
CA ASN A 230 -6.09 -34.26 -4.02
C ASN A 230 -6.87 -33.31 -3.13
N CYS A 231 -7.03 -32.07 -3.60
CA CYS A 231 -7.62 -31.00 -2.84
C CYS A 231 -9.00 -31.38 -2.27
N GLY A 232 -9.74 -32.25 -2.97
CA GLY A 232 -11.06 -32.73 -2.54
C GLY A 232 -11.10 -33.51 -1.22
N ASP A 233 -9.96 -33.99 -0.71
CA ASP A 233 -9.90 -34.71 0.58
C ASP A 233 -9.94 -33.75 1.78
N TYR A 234 -9.69 -32.45 1.58
CA TYR A 234 -9.75 -31.44 2.63
C TYR A 234 -11.18 -30.90 2.77
N THR A 235 -11.83 -31.29 3.86
CA THR A 235 -13.21 -30.88 4.17
C THR A 235 -13.30 -29.60 5.00
N ASP A 236 -12.16 -29.02 5.39
CA ASP A 236 -12.09 -27.75 6.09
C ASP A 236 -11.03 -26.82 5.47
N CYS A 237 -11.29 -25.53 5.56
CA CYS A 237 -10.48 -24.49 4.92
C CYS A 237 -9.04 -24.45 5.46
N GLY A 238 -8.85 -24.69 6.76
CA GLY A 238 -7.52 -24.67 7.36
C GLY A 238 -6.64 -25.81 6.86
N ALA A 239 -7.21 -27.00 6.70
CA ALA A 239 -6.50 -28.14 6.11
C ALA A 239 -6.24 -27.94 4.61
N CYS A 240 -7.16 -27.30 3.88
CA CYS A 240 -6.97 -26.93 2.48
C CYS A 240 -5.81 -25.95 2.29
N GLN A 241 -5.75 -24.90 3.10
CA GLN A 241 -4.65 -23.92 3.09
C GLN A 241 -3.32 -24.54 3.50
N ALA A 242 -3.30 -25.39 4.53
CA ALA A 242 -2.07 -26.06 4.97
C ALA A 242 -1.51 -27.02 3.91
N ALA A 243 -2.37 -27.50 3.00
CA ALA A 243 -1.97 -28.33 1.87
C ALA A 243 -1.56 -27.52 0.64
N GLY A 244 -2.04 -26.28 0.51
CA GLY A 244 -1.54 -25.31 -0.45
C GLY A 244 -0.18 -24.77 0.01
N GLY A 245 0.89 -25.47 -0.33
CA GLY A 245 2.24 -24.91 -0.26
C GLY A 245 2.34 -23.59 -1.02
N THR A 246 3.30 -22.75 -0.66
CA THR A 246 3.47 -21.37 -1.16
C THR A 246 3.94 -21.25 -2.61
N ASP A 247 3.94 -22.34 -3.39
CA ASP A 247 4.77 -22.47 -4.58
C ASP A 247 3.88 -22.83 -5.79
N GLU A 248 4.20 -22.27 -6.97
CA GLU A 248 3.35 -22.16 -8.17
C GLU A 248 2.92 -23.49 -8.84
N ALA A 249 3.25 -24.66 -8.29
CA ALA A 249 2.91 -25.96 -8.84
C ALA A 249 1.88 -26.69 -7.95
N GLY A 250 0.58 -26.50 -8.25
CA GLY A 250 -0.50 -27.34 -7.72
C GLY A 250 -1.04 -26.94 -6.34
N VAL A 251 -1.32 -25.64 -6.14
CA VAL A 251 -1.89 -25.15 -4.88
C VAL A 251 -3.37 -25.53 -4.79
N CYS A 252 -3.81 -26.02 -3.63
CA CYS A 252 -5.22 -26.17 -3.32
C CYS A 252 -5.80 -24.84 -2.82
N GLY A 253 -6.88 -24.37 -3.46
CA GLY A 253 -7.65 -23.19 -3.08
C GLY A 253 -9.01 -23.56 -2.52
N TRP A 254 -9.45 -22.86 -1.48
CA TRP A 254 -10.80 -23.03 -0.93
C TRP A 254 -11.81 -22.21 -1.74
N CYS A 255 -12.90 -22.83 -2.17
CA CYS A 255 -13.99 -22.15 -2.85
C CYS A 255 -15.32 -22.42 -2.13
N SER A 256 -16.01 -21.35 -1.78
CA SER A 256 -17.37 -21.37 -1.23
C SER A 256 -18.33 -20.83 -2.29
N LEU A 257 -19.27 -21.65 -2.76
CA LEU A 257 -20.35 -21.22 -3.65
C LEU A 257 -21.69 -21.74 -3.13
N GLY A 258 -22.62 -20.82 -2.82
CA GLY A 258 -24.02 -21.17 -2.53
C GLY A 258 -24.24 -22.10 -1.34
N GLY A 259 -23.41 -21.98 -0.28
CA GLY A 259 -23.50 -22.80 0.92
C GLY A 259 -22.84 -24.18 0.82
N GLN A 260 -22.12 -24.46 -0.26
CA GLN A 260 -21.18 -25.58 -0.36
C GLN A 260 -19.76 -25.02 -0.46
N SER A 261 -18.87 -25.54 0.37
CA SER A 261 -17.47 -25.18 0.37
C SER A 261 -16.63 -26.40 0.07
N ALA A 262 -15.72 -26.29 -0.89
CA ALA A 262 -14.83 -27.36 -1.29
C ALA A 262 -13.43 -26.82 -1.57
N CYS A 263 -12.43 -27.65 -1.29
CA CYS A 263 -11.05 -27.38 -1.61
C CYS A 263 -10.76 -27.92 -3.03
N MET A 264 -10.27 -27.06 -3.93
CA MET A 264 -10.08 -27.36 -5.36
C MET A 264 -8.70 -26.89 -5.86
N PRO A 265 -8.12 -27.49 -6.92
CA PRO A 265 -6.87 -27.02 -7.51
C PRO A 265 -7.00 -25.59 -8.06
N THR A 266 -6.00 -24.74 -7.83
CA THR A 266 -5.97 -23.35 -8.31
C THR A 266 -5.70 -23.22 -9.81
N ASP A 267 -5.19 -24.27 -10.46
CA ASP A 267 -4.87 -24.27 -11.89
C ASP A 267 -6.11 -24.36 -12.81
N GLY A 268 -7.30 -24.54 -12.23
CA GLY A 268 -8.57 -24.55 -12.95
C GLY A 268 -8.75 -25.74 -13.90
N THR A 269 -7.94 -26.80 -13.77
CA THR A 269 -7.93 -27.93 -14.72
C THR A 269 -8.83 -29.12 -14.34
N ASP A 270 -9.67 -29.01 -13.30
CA ASP A 270 -10.57 -30.10 -12.93
C ASP A 270 -11.59 -30.43 -14.06
N PRO A 271 -11.68 -31.69 -14.53
CA PRO A 271 -12.70 -32.15 -15.47
C PRO A 271 -14.16 -32.04 -14.99
N LEU A 272 -14.42 -31.63 -13.73
CA LEU A 272 -15.76 -31.45 -13.15
C LEU A 272 -16.30 -30.00 -13.16
N ASN A 273 -16.07 -29.23 -14.23
CA ASN A 273 -16.99 -28.20 -14.76
C ASN A 273 -17.59 -27.13 -13.80
N ALA A 274 -16.99 -26.86 -12.64
CA ALA A 274 -17.38 -25.79 -11.72
C ALA A 274 -16.31 -24.70 -11.73
N VAL A 275 -16.48 -23.70 -12.60
CA VAL A 275 -15.65 -22.48 -12.57
C VAL A 275 -16.01 -21.73 -11.30
N CYS A 276 -15.07 -21.56 -10.36
CA CYS A 276 -15.21 -20.59 -9.29
C CYS A 276 -15.00 -19.19 -9.87
N PRO A 277 -16.05 -18.34 -9.93
CA PRO A 277 -15.91 -16.97 -10.41
C PRO A 277 -15.36 -16.13 -9.26
N GLY A 278 -14.04 -16.16 -9.07
CA GLY A 278 -13.36 -15.39 -8.04
C GLY A 278 -11.90 -15.79 -7.91
N THR A 279 -11.02 -14.81 -7.76
CA THR A 279 -9.60 -15.00 -7.47
C THR A 279 -9.43 -15.75 -6.15
N PHE A 280 -8.68 -16.86 -6.17
CA PHE A 280 -8.28 -17.59 -4.98
C PHE A 280 -7.43 -16.67 -4.09
N LEU A 281 -7.96 -16.21 -2.97
CA LEU A 281 -7.17 -15.63 -1.90
C LEU A 281 -6.70 -16.79 -1.01
N THR A 282 -5.54 -17.34 -1.35
CA THR A 282 -4.89 -18.44 -0.66
C THR A 282 -4.61 -18.15 0.82
N ASP A 283 -4.66 -16.88 1.22
CA ASP A 283 -4.07 -16.44 2.49
C ASP A 283 -5.13 -16.24 3.59
N GLN A 284 -6.43 -16.19 3.27
CA GLN A 284 -7.46 -15.84 4.25
C GLN A 284 -8.71 -16.74 4.15
N CYS A 285 -8.74 -17.78 4.99
CA CYS A 285 -9.93 -18.59 5.28
C CYS A 285 -10.98 -17.79 6.08
N VAL A 286 -11.64 -16.85 5.43
CA VAL A 286 -12.71 -16.07 6.06
C VAL A 286 -14.06 -16.60 5.59
N ASP A 287 -14.83 -17.20 6.50
CA ASP A 287 -16.24 -17.48 6.24
C ASP A 287 -17.05 -16.19 6.42
N CYS A 288 -17.26 -15.44 5.33
CA CYS A 288 -17.99 -14.17 5.37
C CYS A 288 -19.37 -14.32 6.01
N HIS A 289 -20.06 -15.45 5.82
CA HIS A 289 -21.41 -15.67 6.37
C HIS A 289 -21.43 -15.86 7.90
N SER A 290 -20.31 -16.21 8.51
CA SER A 290 -20.19 -16.34 9.97
C SER A 290 -20.15 -14.98 10.69
N LEU A 291 -19.87 -13.90 9.95
CA LEU A 291 -19.75 -12.55 10.47
C LEU A 291 -21.13 -11.89 10.51
N THR A 292 -21.47 -11.28 11.65
CA THR A 292 -22.87 -10.88 11.93
C THR A 292 -23.12 -9.37 11.84
N SER A 293 -22.05 -8.58 11.67
CA SER A 293 -22.13 -7.13 11.63
C SER A 293 -21.31 -6.53 10.49
N CYS A 294 -21.76 -5.41 9.94
CA CYS A 294 -21.06 -4.71 8.85
C CYS A 294 -19.60 -4.41 9.20
N GLY A 295 -19.32 -4.00 10.45
CA GLY A 295 -17.97 -3.73 10.91
C GLY A 295 -17.08 -4.97 10.92
N GLU A 296 -17.58 -6.12 11.37
CA GLU A 296 -16.81 -7.38 11.32
C GLU A 296 -16.48 -7.79 9.89
N CYS A 297 -17.41 -7.58 8.95
CA CYS A 297 -17.28 -8.03 7.56
C CYS A 297 -16.33 -7.18 6.74
N THR A 298 -16.39 -5.87 6.91
CA THR A 298 -15.54 -4.91 6.19
C THR A 298 -14.12 -4.80 6.76
N THR A 299 -13.84 -5.48 7.89
CA THR A 299 -12.48 -5.53 8.47
C THR A 299 -11.63 -6.71 7.98
N GLN A 300 -12.18 -7.59 7.13
CA GLN A 300 -11.50 -8.81 6.65
C GLN A 300 -10.53 -8.57 5.49
N GLY A 301 -10.12 -7.32 5.25
CA GLY A 301 -9.27 -6.93 4.11
C GLY A 301 -10.09 -6.54 2.87
N GLU A 302 -9.52 -5.64 2.07
CA GLU A 302 -10.16 -5.18 0.82
C GLU A 302 -10.37 -6.36 -0.14
N GLY A 303 -11.63 -6.58 -0.55
CA GLY A 303 -11.99 -7.56 -1.58
C GLY A 303 -12.17 -9.01 -1.10
N VAL A 304 -12.32 -9.26 0.21
CA VAL A 304 -12.61 -10.60 0.74
C VAL A 304 -14.09 -10.78 1.06
N CYS A 305 -14.62 -9.90 1.93
CA CYS A 305 -16.01 -9.89 2.35
C CYS A 305 -16.57 -8.48 2.26
N GLY A 306 -17.86 -8.36 1.98
CA GLY A 306 -18.59 -7.10 2.11
C GLY A 306 -19.96 -7.32 2.75
N PHE A 307 -20.55 -6.23 3.22
CA PHE A 307 -21.87 -6.26 3.85
C PHE A 307 -22.95 -5.91 2.83
N CYS A 308 -23.90 -6.82 2.63
CA CYS A 308 -25.08 -6.52 1.83
C CYS A 308 -26.21 -5.98 2.70
N LYS A 309 -26.50 -4.67 2.59
CA LYS A 309 -27.53 -4.01 3.44
C LYS A 309 -28.94 -4.56 3.18
N SER A 310 -29.26 -4.94 1.94
CA SER A 310 -30.60 -5.43 1.60
C SER A 310 -30.90 -6.82 2.16
N SER A 311 -29.90 -7.71 2.25
CA SER A 311 -30.03 -9.04 2.89
C SER A 311 -29.70 -8.99 4.39
N ASN A 312 -29.04 -7.93 4.86
CA ASN A 312 -28.50 -7.80 6.20
C ASN A 312 -27.58 -8.99 6.56
N GLN A 313 -26.75 -9.38 5.59
CA GLN A 313 -25.81 -10.49 5.68
C GLN A 313 -24.47 -10.09 5.07
N CYS A 314 -23.43 -10.77 5.50
CA CYS A 314 -22.11 -10.66 4.92
C CYS A 314 -21.95 -11.73 3.86
N GLU A 315 -21.47 -11.29 2.71
CA GLU A 315 -21.39 -12.07 1.49
C GLU A 315 -19.97 -11.94 0.94
N PHE A 316 -19.55 -12.88 0.12
CA PHE A 316 -18.33 -12.75 -0.66
C PHE A 316 -18.53 -11.75 -1.78
N GLY A 317 -17.49 -10.96 -2.06
CA GLY A 317 -17.52 -9.98 -3.14
C GLY A 317 -16.24 -9.16 -3.19
N ASP A 318 -16.11 -8.34 -4.22
CA ASP A 318 -14.99 -7.43 -4.38
C ASP A 318 -15.36 -5.99 -3.95
N SER A 319 -14.53 -5.02 -4.34
CA SER A 319 -14.78 -3.60 -4.08
C SER A 319 -16.00 -3.03 -4.82
N LEU A 320 -16.62 -3.78 -5.73
CA LEU A 320 -17.70 -3.29 -6.60
C LEU A 320 -19.02 -4.03 -6.37
N GLU A 321 -19.01 -5.34 -6.16
CA GLU A 321 -20.23 -6.14 -6.06
C GLU A 321 -20.10 -7.41 -5.19
N SER A 322 -21.26 -7.93 -4.76
CA SER A 322 -21.38 -9.25 -4.15
C SER A 322 -21.39 -10.33 -5.23
N TYR A 323 -20.70 -11.44 -4.97
CA TYR A 323 -20.69 -12.64 -5.82
C TYR A 323 -21.77 -13.65 -5.43
N ASP A 324 -22.23 -13.62 -4.17
CA ASP A 324 -23.27 -14.53 -3.69
C ASP A 324 -24.66 -14.10 -4.16
N SER A 325 -24.90 -12.79 -4.29
CA SER A 325 -26.21 -12.25 -4.63
C SER A 325 -26.16 -10.89 -5.32
N VAL A 326 -27.26 -10.51 -5.97
CA VAL A 326 -27.43 -9.13 -6.49
C VAL A 326 -27.72 -8.19 -5.32
N CYS A 327 -26.67 -7.67 -4.71
CA CYS A 327 -26.79 -6.69 -3.64
C CYS A 327 -26.87 -5.26 -4.18
N GLN A 328 -28.04 -4.61 -4.07
CA GLN A 328 -28.20 -3.22 -4.53
C GLN A 328 -27.48 -2.20 -3.63
N ASP A 329 -27.20 -2.57 -2.39
CA ASP A 329 -26.60 -1.73 -1.36
C ASP A 329 -25.34 -2.40 -0.79
N TRP A 330 -24.39 -2.72 -1.68
CA TRP A 330 -23.12 -3.34 -1.34
C TRP A 330 -22.18 -2.38 -0.60
N ARG A 331 -21.55 -2.85 0.48
CA ARG A 331 -20.63 -2.08 1.33
C ARG A 331 -19.33 -2.87 1.53
N PRO A 332 -18.30 -2.66 0.70
CA PRO A 332 -17.03 -3.37 0.80
C PRO A 332 -16.07 -2.76 1.83
N GLU A 333 -16.26 -1.49 2.20
CA GLU A 333 -15.34 -0.74 3.08
C GLU A 333 -15.99 -0.34 4.41
N SER A 334 -15.17 -0.29 5.45
CA SER A 334 -15.61 -0.09 6.85
C SER A 334 -16.13 1.32 7.16
N ASP A 335 -15.71 2.31 6.39
CA ASP A 335 -16.17 3.71 6.49
C ASP A 335 -17.60 3.90 5.95
N VAL A 336 -18.13 2.92 5.21
CA VAL A 336 -19.48 2.94 4.65
C VAL A 336 -20.49 2.12 5.49
N CYS A 337 -20.02 1.50 6.58
CA CYS A 337 -20.90 0.86 7.56
C CYS A 337 -21.62 1.93 8.37
N VAL A 338 -22.79 2.34 7.86
CA VAL A 338 -23.72 3.31 8.46
C VAL A 338 -23.74 3.14 9.98
N THR A 339 -23.08 4.05 10.67
CA THR A 339 -23.19 4.13 12.12
C THR A 339 -24.60 4.59 12.45
N LYS A 340 -25.09 4.32 13.67
CA LYS A 340 -26.39 4.87 14.09
C LYS A 340 -26.48 6.40 13.95
N ASN A 341 -25.34 7.08 13.91
CA ASN A 341 -25.21 8.51 13.64
C ASN A 341 -25.62 8.88 12.21
N ASP A 342 -25.24 8.06 11.22
CA ASP A 342 -25.53 8.32 9.82
C ASP A 342 -27.03 8.14 9.51
N ILE A 343 -27.69 7.18 10.18
CA ILE A 343 -29.16 7.01 10.10
C ILE A 343 -29.90 8.26 10.61
N CYS A 344 -29.39 8.88 11.68
CA CYS A 344 -29.94 10.15 12.16
C CYS A 344 -29.63 11.28 11.17
N ALA A 345 -28.40 11.37 10.67
CA ALA A 345 -27.94 12.46 9.82
C ALA A 345 -28.63 12.53 8.44
N GLU A 346 -29.16 11.41 7.93
CA GLU A 346 -29.94 11.37 6.68
C GLU A 346 -31.35 11.98 6.81
N GLN A 347 -31.80 12.34 8.01
CA GLN A 347 -33.13 12.94 8.21
C GLN A 347 -33.08 14.46 8.08
N ASP A 348 -33.59 14.98 6.97
CA ASP A 348 -33.64 16.43 6.67
C ASP A 348 -34.83 17.15 7.32
N ASP A 349 -35.69 16.43 8.05
CA ASP A 349 -36.85 17.00 8.72
C ASP A 349 -37.05 16.48 10.16
N ILE A 350 -37.70 17.34 10.96
CA ILE A 350 -37.92 17.10 12.39
C ILE A 350 -38.73 15.84 12.66
N VAL A 351 -39.67 15.48 11.78
CA VAL A 351 -40.55 14.32 11.96
C VAL A 351 -39.77 13.04 11.67
N GLY A 352 -38.99 13.01 10.59
CA GLY A 352 -38.10 11.90 10.26
C GLY A 352 -37.08 11.64 11.38
N CYS A 353 -36.46 12.70 11.89
CA CYS A 353 -35.50 12.62 12.98
C CYS A 353 -36.13 12.15 14.31
N THR A 354 -37.28 12.69 14.70
CA THR A 354 -37.87 12.41 16.03
C THR A 354 -38.64 11.09 16.10
N ASN A 355 -38.95 10.46 14.96
CA ASN A 355 -39.55 9.13 14.92
C ASN A 355 -38.53 7.99 15.17
N LEU A 356 -37.23 8.29 15.19
CA LEU A 356 -36.19 7.33 15.52
C LEU A 356 -35.91 7.40 17.03
N ASP A 357 -36.10 6.29 17.75
CA ASP A 357 -36.05 6.18 19.23
C ASP A 357 -34.72 6.62 19.89
N GLU A 358 -33.70 6.91 19.08
CA GLU A 358 -32.35 7.25 19.50
C GLU A 358 -31.81 8.53 18.84
N CYS A 359 -32.60 9.25 18.02
CA CYS A 359 -32.16 10.49 17.38
C CYS A 359 -32.79 11.74 18.02
N GLY A 360 -32.10 12.87 17.94
CA GLY A 360 -32.52 14.16 18.46
C GLY A 360 -32.33 15.28 17.44
N TRP A 361 -33.35 16.13 17.28
CA TRP A 361 -33.36 17.23 16.30
C TRP A 361 -32.80 18.54 16.87
N CYS A 362 -31.76 19.06 16.25
CA CYS A 362 -31.13 20.33 16.65
C CYS A 362 -31.38 21.39 15.56
N GLY A 363 -32.31 22.30 15.83
CA GLY A 363 -32.66 23.39 14.91
C GLY A 363 -31.96 24.70 15.25
N SER A 364 -31.51 25.42 14.23
CA SER A 364 -31.01 26.80 14.34
C SER A 364 -31.55 27.67 13.21
N ASP A 365 -31.90 28.90 13.55
CA ASP A 365 -32.43 29.92 12.65
C ASP A 365 -31.40 30.36 11.57
N LYS A 366 -30.12 29.96 11.69
CA LYS A 366 -29.01 30.50 10.88
C LYS A 366 -28.05 29.49 10.28
N SER A 367 -28.04 28.22 10.70
CA SER A 367 -27.00 27.25 10.31
C SER A 367 -27.52 25.91 9.78
N GLY A 368 -28.80 25.83 9.42
CA GLY A 368 -29.42 24.58 8.97
C GLY A 368 -29.86 23.72 10.15
N ASN A 369 -30.90 22.92 9.94
CA ASN A 369 -31.35 21.97 10.94
C ASN A 369 -30.60 20.65 10.75
N LEU A 370 -30.13 20.04 11.84
CA LEU A 370 -29.40 18.79 11.80
C LEU A 370 -29.98 17.79 12.81
N CYS A 371 -30.02 16.52 12.41
CA CYS A 371 -30.45 15.42 13.26
C CYS A 371 -29.24 14.62 13.76
N PHE A 372 -29.14 14.42 15.07
CA PHE A 372 -27.99 13.77 15.70
C PHE A 372 -28.39 12.53 16.49
N TYR A 373 -27.46 11.57 16.65
CA TYR A 373 -27.66 10.44 17.56
C TYR A 373 -27.58 10.89 19.03
N GLY A 374 -28.63 10.57 19.78
CA GLY A 374 -28.77 10.86 21.21
C GLY A 374 -30.17 11.37 21.55
N LYS A 375 -30.77 10.81 22.61
CA LYS A 375 -32.15 11.12 23.06
C LYS A 375 -32.37 12.56 23.59
N LYS A 376 -31.44 13.50 23.39
CA LYS A 376 -31.49 14.84 23.98
C LYS A 376 -31.02 15.89 22.97
N ALA A 377 -31.96 16.64 22.40
CA ALA A 377 -31.64 17.85 21.65
C ALA A 377 -31.91 19.11 22.50
N GLY A 378 -30.99 20.06 22.46
CA GLY A 378 -31.12 21.41 23.01
C GLY A 378 -30.66 22.44 21.96
N PRO A 379 -30.85 23.75 22.23
CA PRO A 379 -30.37 24.79 21.31
C PRO A 379 -28.84 24.72 21.14
N LEU A 380 -28.32 25.17 19.99
CA LEU A 380 -26.88 25.29 19.76
C LEU A 380 -26.25 26.16 20.85
N ASP A 381 -25.13 25.70 21.42
CA ASP A 381 -24.33 26.53 22.32
C ASP A 381 -23.61 27.61 21.48
N PRO A 382 -23.96 28.91 21.63
CA PRO A 382 -23.35 29.97 20.82
C PRO A 382 -21.87 30.22 21.18
N SER A 383 -21.35 29.59 22.23
CA SER A 383 -19.97 29.75 22.70
C SER A 383 -19.03 28.61 22.32
N ALA A 384 -19.54 27.50 21.78
CA ALA A 384 -18.73 26.38 21.34
C ALA A 384 -18.28 26.56 19.87
N PRO A 385 -16.97 26.38 19.57
CA PRO A 385 -16.50 26.36 18.20
C PRO A 385 -16.88 25.02 17.57
N PHE A 386 -17.97 25.04 16.78
CA PHE A 386 -18.56 23.99 15.94
C PHE A 386 -19.53 22.99 16.64
N ASP A 387 -20.70 22.82 16.00
CA ASP A 387 -21.74 21.77 16.07
C ASP A 387 -21.91 21.00 17.39
N THR A 388 -22.13 21.69 18.50
CA THR A 388 -22.53 21.05 19.76
C THR A 388 -23.88 21.59 20.24
N CYS A 389 -24.87 20.69 20.33
CA CYS A 389 -26.17 20.99 20.92
C CYS A 389 -26.06 20.96 22.44
N ALA A 390 -26.54 22.01 23.12
CA ALA A 390 -26.45 22.09 24.58
C ALA A 390 -27.20 20.93 25.23
N THR A 391 -26.50 20.11 26.02
CA THR A 391 -27.14 19.02 26.75
C THR A 391 -27.89 19.56 27.97
N TRP A 392 -29.19 19.26 28.08
CA TRP A 392 -29.96 19.58 29.28
C TRP A 392 -29.57 18.62 30.41
N THR A 393 -29.00 19.16 31.49
CA THR A 393 -28.97 18.50 32.80
C THR A 393 -30.13 19.05 33.62
N PHE A 394 -31.18 18.26 33.82
CA PHE A 394 -32.21 18.60 34.80
C PHE A 394 -31.62 18.43 36.21
N VAL A 395 -31.17 19.54 36.81
CA VAL A 395 -30.84 19.58 38.24
C VAL A 395 -32.11 19.95 39.00
N TYR A 396 -32.73 18.99 39.66
CA TYR A 396 -33.73 19.26 40.70
C TYR A 396 -33.01 19.83 41.94
N LEU A 397 -33.04 21.15 42.12
CA LEU A 397 -32.57 21.81 43.34
C LEU A 397 -33.76 22.11 44.26
N HIS A 398 -33.85 21.39 45.38
CA HIS A 398 -34.52 21.91 46.59
C HIS A 398 -33.58 22.91 47.25
N ALA A 399 -34.01 24.17 47.39
CA ALA A 399 -33.29 25.16 48.18
C ALA A 399 -34.23 25.70 49.28
N ASP A 400 -33.90 25.36 50.52
CA ASP A 400 -34.51 25.94 51.72
C ASP A 400 -34.04 27.39 51.87
N VAL A 401 -34.92 28.35 51.60
CA VAL A 401 -34.63 29.78 51.77
C VAL A 401 -35.10 30.23 53.15
N THR A 402 -34.18 30.74 53.98
CA THR A 402 -34.54 31.28 55.31
C THR A 402 -35.12 32.70 55.19
N PRO A 403 -36.10 33.07 56.05
CA PRO A 403 -36.94 34.27 55.86
C PRO A 403 -36.23 35.64 56.00
N LEU A 404 -34.93 35.70 56.31
CA LEU A 404 -34.23 36.96 56.50
C LEU A 404 -33.81 37.65 55.19
N GLU A 405 -33.57 36.89 54.12
CA GLU A 405 -33.11 37.44 52.83
C GLU A 405 -34.25 38.02 51.98
N ILE A 406 -35.47 37.53 52.16
CA ILE A 406 -36.66 38.01 51.45
C ILE A 406 -36.99 39.46 51.85
N VAL A 407 -36.76 39.85 53.11
CA VAL A 407 -36.98 41.22 53.57
C VAL A 407 -36.02 42.21 52.89
N GLY A 408 -34.78 41.78 52.61
CA GLY A 408 -33.79 42.57 51.89
C GLY A 408 -34.19 42.84 50.44
N ILE A 409 -34.62 41.79 49.73
CA ILE A 409 -35.01 41.89 48.32
C ILE A 409 -36.28 42.74 48.15
N VAL A 410 -37.28 42.55 49.01
CA VAL A 410 -38.52 43.34 48.96
C VAL A 410 -38.26 44.82 49.27
N SER A 411 -37.37 45.11 50.23
CA SER A 411 -36.99 46.50 50.55
C SER A 411 -36.24 47.16 49.41
N PHE A 412 -35.35 46.42 48.72
CA PHE A 412 -34.59 46.93 47.58
C PHE A 412 -35.48 47.21 46.37
N LEU A 413 -36.45 46.32 46.08
CA LEU A 413 -37.41 46.51 44.99
C LEU A 413 -38.35 47.70 45.25
N LEU A 414 -38.77 47.93 46.49
CA LEU A 414 -39.57 49.11 46.85
C LEU A 414 -38.79 50.42 46.65
N LEU A 415 -37.50 50.46 46.99
CA LEU A 415 -36.64 51.62 46.75
C LEU A 415 -36.46 51.92 45.25
N MET A 416 -36.28 50.88 44.43
CA MET A 416 -36.20 51.03 42.96
C MET A 416 -37.48 51.64 42.38
N VAL A 417 -38.65 51.16 42.82
CA VAL A 417 -39.95 51.68 42.34
C VAL A 417 -40.14 53.15 42.73
N VAL A 418 -39.77 53.53 43.95
CA VAL A 418 -39.86 54.95 44.40
C VAL A 418 -38.91 55.84 43.60
N CYS A 419 -37.72 55.37 43.24
CA CYS A 419 -36.78 56.10 42.39
C CYS A 419 -37.35 56.32 40.98
N VAL A 420 -37.89 55.28 40.35
CA VAL A 420 -38.45 55.36 38.99
C VAL A 420 -39.64 56.33 38.94
N ILE A 421 -40.53 56.28 39.94
CA ILE A 421 -41.67 57.20 40.02
C ILE A 421 -41.20 58.65 40.16
N ASN A 422 -40.22 58.94 41.02
CA ASN A 422 -39.71 60.31 41.18
C ASN A 422 -39.00 60.83 39.91
N CYS A 423 -38.23 59.99 39.23
CA CYS A 423 -37.59 60.34 37.96
C CYS A 423 -38.63 60.66 36.87
N PHE A 424 -39.71 59.89 36.80
CA PHE A 424 -40.78 60.11 35.83
C PHE A 424 -41.50 61.46 36.07
N TRP A 425 -41.82 61.79 37.33
CA TRP A 425 -42.45 63.06 37.68
C TRP A 425 -41.57 64.28 37.40
N LEU A 426 -40.25 64.16 37.60
CA LEU A 426 -39.30 65.22 37.26
C LEU A 426 -39.19 65.43 35.75
N GLY A 427 -39.18 64.35 34.96
CA GLY A 427 -39.16 64.43 33.49
C GLY A 427 -40.39 65.12 32.91
N GLN A 428 -41.59 64.81 33.43
CA GLN A 428 -42.85 65.44 33.00
C GLN A 428 -42.87 66.95 33.27
N ARG A 429 -42.35 67.39 34.42
CA ARG A 429 -42.26 68.84 34.74
C ARG A 429 -41.29 69.58 33.82
N TYR A 430 -40.15 68.97 33.50
CA TYR A 430 -39.16 69.57 32.62
C TYR A 430 -39.70 69.73 31.18
N PHE A 431 -40.44 68.75 30.69
CA PHE A 431 -41.00 68.78 29.34
C PHE A 431 -42.11 69.84 29.18
N ALA A 432 -42.93 70.05 30.23
CA ALA A 432 -43.99 71.05 30.21
C ALA A 432 -43.46 72.49 30.12
N GLN A 433 -42.29 72.79 30.71
CA GLN A 433 -41.73 74.14 30.73
C GLN A 433 -41.09 74.58 29.40
N ASN A 434 -40.66 73.65 28.56
CA ASN A 434 -39.90 73.97 27.34
C ASN A 434 -40.72 73.96 26.05
N ARG A 435 -42.02 73.63 26.10
CA ARG A 435 -42.86 73.47 24.91
C ARG A 435 -43.24 74.76 24.19
N THR A 436 -43.10 75.93 24.83
CA THR A 436 -43.50 77.23 24.24
C THR A 436 -42.41 77.94 23.45
N LYS A 437 -41.17 77.41 23.40
CA LYS A 437 -40.02 78.10 22.78
C LYS A 437 -39.72 77.74 21.32
N PHE A 438 -40.41 76.77 20.72
CA PHE A 438 -39.96 76.16 19.45
C PHE A 438 -40.89 76.31 18.23
N MET A 439 -41.81 77.28 18.21
CA MET A 439 -42.60 77.57 17.02
C MET A 439 -42.52 79.04 16.62
N SER A 440 -41.48 79.40 15.86
CA SER A 440 -41.54 80.47 14.86
C SER A 440 -40.26 80.47 14.02
N ILE A 441 -40.31 79.92 12.81
CA ILE A 441 -39.41 80.30 11.72
C ILE A 441 -40.32 80.60 10.52
N PRO A 442 -40.30 81.81 9.95
CA PRO A 442 -41.07 82.15 8.77
C PRO A 442 -40.35 81.69 7.49
N GLU A 443 -41.13 81.17 6.53
CA GLU A 443 -40.78 81.07 5.11
C GLU A 443 -40.71 82.48 4.51
N GLU A 444 -39.70 82.75 3.69
CA GLU A 444 -39.84 83.69 2.58
C GLU A 444 -38.84 83.36 1.44
N ASP A 445 -39.39 83.46 0.24
CA ASP A 445 -38.83 83.35 -1.12
C ASP A 445 -37.62 84.31 -1.32
N GLU A 446 -36.65 84.10 -2.23
CA GLU A 446 -36.72 83.91 -3.69
C GLU A 446 -35.41 83.28 -4.22
#